data_AF-A0A3M8SMQ7-F1
#
_entry.id   AF-A0A3M8SMQ7-F1
#
_cell.length_a   1.000
_cell.length_b   1.000
_cell.length_c   1.000
_cell.angle_alpha   90.00
_cell.angle_beta   90.00
_cell.angle_gamma   90.00
#
_symmetry.space_group_name_H-M   'P 1'
#
loop_
_entity.id
_entity.type
_entity.pdbx_description
1 polymer ?
#
loop_
_entity_poly.entity_id
_entity_poly.type
_entity_poly.pdbx_seq_one_letter_code
_entity_poly.pdbx_strand_id
1 'polypeptide(L)'
;MRSIAHALASFLIAALIGGLLAVPFAPDDHLAWLIGAALMAIGVIAAYKGIEAVALLFAPLLLAQMGLRKLRGQPMLGTSRGPRREWGWRLLFTIFYAMFAFLTGIAVAAFPGGHGPILGALAFGMVGLLYGALVSYTVIRDFGDAP
;
A
#
# COMPACT_ATOMS: atom_id res chain seq x y z
N MET A 1 -15.78 -3.42 -12.30
CA MET A 1 -15.53 -2.04 -12.78
C MET A 1 -15.09 -1.10 -11.65
N ARG A 2 -15.76 -1.04 -10.49
CA ARG A 2 -15.34 -0.18 -9.35
C ARG A 2 -13.91 -0.46 -8.85
N SER A 3 -13.50 -1.72 -8.73
CA SER A 3 -12.13 -2.06 -8.27
C SER A 3 -11.03 -1.55 -9.20
N ILE A 4 -11.25 -1.60 -10.52
CA ILE A 4 -10.31 -1.11 -11.53
C ILE A 4 -10.19 0.42 -11.43
N ALA A 5 -11.32 1.12 -11.26
CA ALA A 5 -11.32 2.57 -11.07
C ALA A 5 -10.59 3.00 -9.78
N HIS A 6 -10.74 2.26 -8.67
CA HIS A 6 -10.00 2.54 -7.43
C HIS A 6 -8.50 2.27 -7.57
N ALA A 7 -8.11 1.19 -8.23
CA ALA A 7 -6.70 0.89 -8.49
C ALA A 7 -6.07 1.98 -9.38
N LEU A 8 -6.78 2.40 -10.43
CA LEU A 8 -6.33 3.48 -11.32
C LEU A 8 -6.25 4.82 -10.59
N ALA A 9 -7.26 5.17 -9.80
CA ALA A 9 -7.25 6.39 -8.99
C ALA A 9 -6.10 6.38 -7.97
N SER A 10 -5.88 5.24 -7.30
CA SER A 10 -4.79 5.12 -6.32
C SER A 10 -3.42 5.25 -6.99
N PHE A 11 -3.26 4.66 -8.18
CA PHE A 11 -2.07 4.79 -9.00
C PHE A 11 -1.79 6.24 -9.40
N LEU A 12 -2.81 6.95 -9.91
CA LEU A 12 -2.68 8.35 -10.33
C LEU A 12 -2.39 9.27 -9.14
N ILE A 13 -3.06 9.06 -8.00
CA ILE A 13 -2.81 9.85 -6.79
C ILE A 13 -1.39 9.61 -6.27
N ALA A 14 -0.91 8.36 -6.24
CA ALA A 14 0.45 8.06 -5.81
C ALA A 14 1.50 8.63 -6.76
N ALA A 15 1.25 8.60 -8.08
CA ALA A 15 2.12 9.25 -9.06
C ALA A 15 2.18 10.77 -8.82
N LEU A 16 1.04 11.41 -8.59
CA LEU A 16 0.96 12.84 -8.30
C LEU A 16 1.69 13.20 -7.00
N ILE A 17 1.48 12.42 -5.94
CA ILE A 17 2.17 12.57 -4.65
C ILE A 17 3.69 12.44 -4.84
N GLY A 18 4.15 11.42 -5.56
CA GLY A 18 5.57 11.21 -5.81
C GLY A 18 6.21 12.34 -6.61
N GLY A 19 5.53 12.83 -7.65
CA GLY A 19 6.00 13.96 -8.46
C GLY A 19 6.03 15.27 -7.67
N LEU A 20 4.97 15.58 -6.92
CA LEU A 20 4.89 16.80 -6.10
C LEU A 20 5.90 16.79 -4.94
N LEU A 21 6.08 15.63 -4.30
CA LEU A 21 7.09 15.50 -3.25
C LEU A 21 8.50 15.66 -3.80
N ALA A 22 8.77 15.27 -5.04
CA ALA A 22 10.09 15.45 -5.62
C ALA A 22 10.47 16.92 -5.84
N VAL A 23 9.49 17.82 -6.04
CA VAL A 23 9.73 19.27 -6.28
C VAL A 23 10.63 19.92 -5.22
N PRO A 24 10.33 19.87 -3.91
CA PRO A 24 11.18 20.48 -2.89
C PRO A 24 12.52 19.75 -2.68
N PHE A 25 12.65 18.48 -3.09
CA PHE A 25 13.89 17.71 -2.89
C PHE A 25 14.82 17.76 -4.10
N ALA A 26 14.32 18.05 -5.29
CA ALA A 26 15.08 18.17 -6.53
C ALA A 26 14.40 19.22 -7.45
N PRO A 27 14.50 20.52 -7.13
CA PRO A 27 13.68 21.56 -7.76
C PRO A 27 13.99 21.82 -9.25
N ASP A 28 15.23 21.60 -9.67
CA ASP A 28 15.69 21.89 -11.04
C ASP A 28 15.80 20.63 -11.93
N ASP A 29 15.39 19.46 -11.43
CA ASP A 29 15.54 18.18 -12.13
C ASP A 29 14.17 17.52 -12.43
N HIS A 30 13.67 17.75 -13.65
CA HIS A 30 12.42 17.15 -14.11
C HIS A 30 12.45 15.61 -14.18
N LEU A 31 13.64 15.00 -14.29
CA LEU A 31 13.76 13.55 -14.25
C LEU A 31 13.49 13.02 -12.84
N ALA A 32 13.96 13.73 -11.81
CA ALA A 32 13.69 13.36 -10.42
C ALA A 32 12.18 13.37 -10.11
N TRP A 33 11.42 14.29 -10.74
CA TRP A 33 9.96 14.36 -10.59
C TRP A 33 9.26 13.17 -11.24
N LEU A 34 9.67 12.84 -12.47
CA LEU A 34 9.14 11.68 -13.20
C LEU A 34 9.48 10.36 -12.49
N ILE A 35 10.70 10.24 -11.97
CA ILE A 35 11.16 9.07 -11.23
C ILE A 35 10.41 8.96 -9.89
N GLY A 36 10.26 10.06 -9.16
CA GLY A 36 9.47 10.09 -7.92
C GLY A 36 8.02 9.67 -8.16
N ALA A 37 7.39 10.18 -9.23
CA ALA A 37 6.05 9.79 -9.63
C ALA A 37 5.96 8.31 -10.01
N ALA A 38 6.86 7.84 -10.88
CA ALA A 38 6.87 6.45 -11.34
C ALA A 38 7.11 5.47 -10.19
N LEU A 39 8.10 5.73 -9.33
CA LEU A 39 8.42 4.88 -8.19
C LEU A 39 7.27 4.84 -7.18
N MET A 40 6.65 5.97 -6.82
CA MET A 40 5.50 5.94 -5.92
C MET A 40 4.31 5.15 -6.50
N ALA A 41 4.06 5.29 -7.80
CA ALA A 41 2.99 4.57 -8.48
C ALA A 41 3.26 3.05 -8.54
N ILE A 42 4.50 2.66 -8.84
CA ILE A 42 4.96 1.27 -8.78
C ILE A 42 4.86 0.74 -7.35
N GLY A 43 5.22 1.54 -6.35
CA GLY A 43 5.13 1.20 -4.94
C GLY A 43 3.73 0.83 -4.48
N VAL A 44 2.71 1.55 -4.94
CA VAL A 44 1.30 1.19 -4.68
C VAL A 44 0.97 -0.17 -5.29
N ILE A 45 1.33 -0.41 -6.55
CA ILE A 45 1.05 -1.68 -7.24
C ILE A 45 1.78 -2.83 -6.54
N ALA A 46 3.05 -2.63 -6.20
CA ALA A 46 3.88 -3.62 -5.53
C ALA A 46 3.34 -3.94 -4.13
N ALA A 47 2.93 -2.94 -3.35
CA ALA A 47 2.31 -3.15 -2.04
C ALA A 47 0.98 -3.92 -2.17
N TYR A 48 0.14 -3.55 -3.14
CA TYR A 48 -1.11 -4.25 -3.41
C TYR A 48 -0.87 -5.72 -3.80
N LYS A 49 0.03 -5.97 -4.75
CA LYS A 49 0.38 -7.32 -5.19
C LYS A 49 1.10 -8.14 -4.13
N GLY A 50 1.91 -7.50 -3.29
CA GLY A 50 2.54 -8.12 -2.14
C GLY A 50 1.50 -8.66 -1.16
N ILE A 51 0.45 -7.89 -0.86
CA ILE A 51 -0.66 -8.38 -0.03
C ILE A 51 -1.40 -9.52 -0.70
N GLU A 52 -1.69 -9.41 -2.00
CA GLU A 52 -2.36 -10.47 -2.73
C GLU A 52 -1.56 -11.78 -2.67
N ALA A 53 -0.25 -11.70 -2.86
CA ALA A 53 0.66 -12.85 -2.73
C ALA A 53 0.67 -13.43 -1.32
N VAL A 54 0.73 -12.58 -0.28
CA VAL A 54 0.69 -13.03 1.11
C VAL A 54 -0.68 -13.65 1.42
N ALA A 55 -1.78 -13.06 0.94
CA ALA A 55 -3.13 -13.61 1.09
C ALA A 55 -3.27 -14.99 0.45
N LEU A 56 -2.67 -15.18 -0.74
CA LEU A 56 -2.58 -16.49 -1.40
C LEU A 56 -1.72 -17.48 -0.60
N LEU A 57 -0.62 -17.03 0.00
CA LEU A 57 0.25 -17.86 0.83
C LEU A 57 -0.47 -18.40 2.09
N PHE A 58 -1.35 -17.58 2.67
CA PHE A 58 -2.16 -17.97 3.83
C PHE A 58 -3.45 -18.72 3.46
N ALA A 59 -3.84 -18.76 2.18
CA ALA A 59 -5.06 -19.45 1.75
C ALA A 59 -5.06 -20.97 2.03
N PRO A 60 -3.97 -21.73 1.77
CA PRO A 60 -3.91 -23.16 2.09
C PRO A 60 -4.06 -23.45 3.58
N LEU A 61 -3.43 -22.65 4.44
CA LEU A 61 -3.55 -22.79 5.91
C LEU A 61 -4.98 -22.59 6.37
N LEU A 62 -5.71 -21.64 5.77
CA LEU A 62 -7.10 -21.37 6.09
C LEU A 62 -8.03 -22.48 5.59
N LEU A 63 -7.78 -23.02 4.40
CA LEU A 63 -8.52 -24.16 3.86
C LEU A 63 -8.30 -25.42 4.71
N ALA A 64 -7.06 -25.66 5.16
CA ALA A 64 -6.74 -26.77 6.07
C ALA A 64 -7.46 -26.62 7.42
N GLN A 65 -7.48 -25.42 8.01
CA GLN A 65 -8.25 -25.16 9.23
C GLN A 65 -9.75 -25.35 9.04
N MET A 66 -10.31 -24.94 7.90
CA MET A 66 -11.72 -25.17 7.56
C MET A 66 -12.04 -26.66 7.42
N GLY A 67 -11.15 -27.42 6.78
CA GLY A 67 -11.26 -28.88 6.67
C GLY A 67 -11.24 -29.57 8.04
N LEU A 68 -10.28 -29.21 8.90
CA LEU A 68 -10.18 -29.76 10.27
C LEU A 68 -11.39 -29.42 11.14
N ARG A 69 -11.97 -28.22 10.99
CA ARG A 69 -13.17 -27.82 11.73
C ARG A 69 -14.42 -28.54 11.25
N LYS A 70 -14.56 -28.73 9.93
CA LYS A 70 -15.63 -29.52 9.33
C LYS A 70 -15.57 -30.98 9.83
N LEU A 71 -14.37 -31.55 9.93
CA LEU A 71 -14.15 -32.88 10.51
C LEU A 71 -14.49 -32.95 12.01
N ARG A 72 -14.31 -31.86 12.75
CA ARG A 72 -14.64 -31.76 14.19
C ARG A 72 -16.10 -31.38 14.47
N GLY A 73 -16.96 -31.30 13.44
CA GLY A 73 -18.35 -30.88 13.58
C GLY A 73 -18.53 -29.46 14.13
N GLN A 74 -17.47 -28.64 14.12
CA GLN A 74 -17.52 -27.28 14.61
C GLN A 74 -18.21 -26.40 13.56
N PRO A 75 -19.02 -25.42 13.96
CA PRO A 75 -19.65 -24.50 13.02
C PRO A 75 -18.56 -23.87 12.15
N MET A 76 -18.81 -23.87 10.83
CA MET A 76 -17.96 -23.12 9.91
C MET A 76 -17.90 -21.69 10.42
N LEU A 77 -16.71 -21.08 10.38
CA LEU A 77 -16.60 -19.64 10.64
C LEU A 77 -17.65 -18.96 9.76
N GLY A 78 -18.67 -18.39 10.40
CA GLY A 78 -19.63 -17.56 9.69
C GLY A 78 -18.86 -16.54 8.87
N THR A 79 -19.43 -16.14 7.75
CA THR A 79 -18.93 -15.06 6.88
C THR A 79 -18.62 -13.75 7.62
N SER A 80 -19.00 -13.63 8.89
CA SER A 80 -18.47 -12.68 9.88
C SER A 80 -16.99 -12.93 10.25
N ARG A 81 -16.10 -13.00 9.24
CA ARG A 81 -14.65 -12.92 9.46
C ARG A 81 -14.35 -11.50 9.95
N GLY A 82 -14.37 -11.34 11.27
CA GLY A 82 -14.39 -10.05 11.94
C GLY A 82 -13.23 -9.09 11.64
N PRO A 83 -13.36 -7.84 12.13
CA PRO A 83 -12.50 -6.70 11.81
C PRO A 83 -11.00 -6.94 11.99
N ARG A 84 -10.59 -7.89 12.84
CA ARG A 84 -9.18 -8.18 13.14
C ARG A 84 -8.35 -8.68 11.95
N ARG A 85 -8.91 -9.49 11.05
CA ARG A 85 -8.13 -10.05 9.92
C ARG A 85 -7.96 -9.02 8.79
N GLU A 86 -8.97 -8.19 8.59
CA GLU A 86 -8.91 -7.04 7.68
C GLU A 86 -7.86 -6.02 8.14
N TRP A 87 -7.80 -5.76 9.45
CA TRP A 87 -6.76 -4.95 10.08
C TRP A 87 -5.34 -5.46 9.81
N GLY A 88 -5.11 -6.77 9.82
CA GLY A 88 -3.81 -7.36 9.49
C GLY A 88 -3.34 -7.02 8.07
N TRP A 89 -4.24 -7.14 7.09
CA TRP A 89 -3.92 -6.80 5.70
C TRP A 89 -3.71 -5.30 5.48
N ARG A 90 -4.47 -4.45 6.17
CA ARG A 90 -4.33 -2.98 6.14
C ARG A 90 -2.99 -2.53 6.69
N LEU A 91 -2.59 -3.09 7.83
CA LEU A 91 -1.30 -2.79 8.44
C LEU A 91 -0.17 -3.22 7.50
N LEU A 92 -0.31 -4.40 6.88
CA LEU A 92 0.67 -4.90 5.94
C LEU A 92 0.80 -4.01 4.69
N PHE A 93 -0.31 -3.54 4.11
CA PHE A 93 -0.29 -2.54 3.02
C PHE A 93 0.45 -1.29 3.41
N THR A 94 0.08 -0.73 4.56
CA THR A 94 0.62 0.53 5.05
C THR A 94 2.13 0.40 5.26
N ILE A 95 2.61 -0.71 5.83
CA ILE A 95 4.04 -0.98 6.03
C ILE A 95 4.77 -1.12 4.68
N PHE A 96 4.27 -1.96 3.76
CA PHE A 96 4.93 -2.16 2.47
C PHE A 96 4.98 -0.87 1.64
N TYR A 97 3.88 -0.13 1.62
CA TYR A 97 3.82 1.12 0.88
C TYR A 97 4.70 2.20 1.51
N ALA A 98 4.72 2.32 2.84
CA ALA A 98 5.62 3.26 3.54
C ALA A 98 7.09 2.94 3.29
N MET A 99 7.47 1.65 3.28
CA MET A 99 8.82 1.23 2.95
C MET A 99 9.18 1.61 1.52
N PHE A 100 8.27 1.41 0.56
CA PHE A 100 8.50 1.80 -0.83
C PHE A 100 8.62 3.31 -1.00
N ALA A 101 7.78 4.07 -0.31
CA ALA A 101 7.84 5.53 -0.31
C ALA A 101 9.18 6.01 0.28
N PHE A 102 9.60 5.45 1.42
CA PHE A 102 10.90 5.74 2.02
C PHE A 102 12.06 5.50 1.04
N LEU A 103 12.08 4.34 0.36
CA LEU A 103 13.08 4.03 -0.68
C LEU A 103 13.02 5.00 -1.86
N THR A 104 11.81 5.43 -2.25
CA THR A 104 11.62 6.43 -3.30
C THR A 104 12.23 7.77 -2.89
N GLY A 105 12.04 8.19 -1.64
CA GLY A 105 12.66 9.39 -1.09
C GLY A 105 14.19 9.35 -1.10
N ILE A 106 14.79 8.19 -0.79
CA ILE A 106 16.26 7.99 -0.92
C ILE A 106 16.68 8.17 -2.37
N ALA A 107 15.97 7.51 -3.30
CA ALA A 107 16.32 7.53 -4.72
C ALA A 107 16.21 8.94 -5.31
N VAL A 108 15.14 9.67 -5.00
CA VAL A 108 14.91 11.04 -5.47
C VAL A 108 15.93 12.02 -4.87
N ALA A 109 16.23 11.91 -3.58
CA ALA A 109 17.18 12.81 -2.93
C ALA A 109 18.66 12.50 -3.26
N ALA A 110 18.94 11.40 -3.98
CA ALA A 110 20.26 11.10 -4.52
C ALA A 110 20.58 11.86 -5.83
N PHE A 111 19.61 12.58 -6.42
CA PHE A 111 19.81 13.37 -7.63
C PHE A 111 20.59 14.67 -7.37
N PRO A 112 21.25 15.24 -8.40
CA PRO A 112 21.96 16.51 -8.28
C PRO A 112 20.99 17.63 -7.87
N GLY A 113 21.25 18.31 -6.75
CA GLY A 113 20.32 19.29 -6.16
C GLY A 113 19.49 18.77 -4.97
N GLY A 114 19.67 17.49 -4.63
CA GLY A 114 19.05 16.79 -3.50
C GLY A 114 19.20 17.48 -2.14
N HIS A 115 18.10 17.77 -1.44
CA HIS A 115 18.11 18.11 -0.02
C HIS A 115 18.28 16.86 0.87
N GLY A 116 19.42 16.17 0.74
CA GLY A 116 19.87 15.08 1.61
C GLY A 116 19.01 13.80 1.59
N PRO A 117 19.62 12.61 1.37
CA PRO A 117 18.87 11.35 1.24
C PRO A 117 18.01 10.99 2.46
N ILE A 118 18.43 11.40 3.66
CA ILE A 118 17.71 11.12 4.91
C ILE A 118 16.40 11.92 5.01
N LEU A 119 16.42 13.21 4.68
CA LEU A 119 15.24 14.07 4.75
C LEU A 119 14.21 13.69 3.69
N GLY A 120 14.67 13.40 2.46
CA GLY A 120 13.82 12.88 1.40
C GLY A 120 13.17 11.55 1.78
N ALA A 121 13.95 10.62 2.34
CA ALA A 121 13.43 9.33 2.79
C ALA A 121 12.37 9.48 3.88
N LEU A 122 12.62 10.32 4.89
CA LEU A 122 11.66 10.57 5.97
C LEU A 122 10.37 11.22 5.45
N ALA A 123 10.48 12.22 4.58
CA ALA A 123 9.32 12.90 4.03
C ALA A 123 8.45 11.96 3.19
N PHE A 124 9.04 11.22 2.26
CA PHE A 124 8.30 10.25 1.46
C PHE A 124 7.76 9.11 2.35
N GLY A 125 8.53 8.60 3.30
CA GLY A 125 8.09 7.56 4.23
C GLY A 125 6.88 7.99 5.06
N MET A 126 6.88 9.22 5.57
CA MET A 126 5.75 9.79 6.31
C MET A 126 4.50 9.92 5.44
N VAL A 127 4.65 10.39 4.20
CA VAL A 127 3.53 10.48 3.26
C VAL A 127 3.03 9.09 2.85
N GLY A 128 3.93 8.11 2.70
CA GLY A 128 3.58 6.71 2.48
C GLY A 128 2.71 6.15 3.60
N LEU A 129 3.06 6.41 4.86
CA LEU A 129 2.25 6.02 6.01
C LEU A 129 0.86 6.68 6.01
N LEU A 130 0.80 7.99 5.79
CA LEU A 130 -0.47 8.74 5.78
C LEU A 130 -1.40 8.28 4.66
N TYR A 131 -0.86 8.12 3.45
CA TYR A 131 -1.62 7.64 2.31
C TYR A 131 -2.06 6.18 2.49
N GLY A 132 -1.16 5.31 2.98
CA GLY A 132 -1.48 3.92 3.29
C GLY A 132 -2.61 3.79 4.31
N ALA A 133 -2.59 4.63 5.36
CA ALA A 133 -3.66 4.69 6.35
C ALA A 133 -4.98 5.19 5.76
N LEU A 134 -4.96 6.22 4.91
CA LEU A 134 -6.14 6.77 4.25
C LEU A 134 -6.78 5.78 3.28
N VAL A 135 -5.99 5.14 2.41
CA VAL A 135 -6.48 4.13 1.47
C VAL A 135 -6.99 2.91 2.22
N SER A 136 -6.27 2.49 3.27
CA SER A 136 -6.75 1.43 4.15
C SER A 136 -8.12 1.78 4.71
N TYR A 137 -8.32 3.02 5.17
CA TYR A 137 -9.57 3.53 5.74
C TYR A 137 -10.74 3.61 4.74
N THR A 138 -10.53 4.13 3.54
CA THR A 138 -11.59 4.26 2.52
C THR A 138 -12.09 2.89 2.06
N VAL A 139 -11.18 1.94 1.87
CA VAL A 139 -11.55 0.55 1.57
C VAL A 139 -12.38 -0.06 2.71
N ILE A 140 -12.11 0.22 3.98
CA ILE A 140 -12.96 -0.24 5.10
C ILE A 140 -14.37 0.30 4.96
N ARG A 141 -14.49 1.60 4.73
CA ARG A 141 -15.79 2.26 4.72
C ARG A 141 -16.66 1.68 3.62
N ASP A 142 -16.08 1.45 2.44
CA ASP A 142 -16.85 1.02 1.28
C ASP A 142 -17.13 -0.50 1.26
N PHE A 143 -16.34 -1.33 1.96
CA PHE A 143 -16.52 -2.79 2.03
C PHE A 143 -17.08 -3.31 3.37
N GLY A 144 -17.00 -2.52 4.44
CA GLY A 144 -17.52 -2.84 5.78
C GLY A 144 -19.02 -2.62 5.94
N ASP A 145 -19.62 -1.81 5.05
CA ASP A 145 -21.05 -1.52 5.01
C ASP A 145 -21.84 -2.44 4.05
N ALA A 146 -21.22 -3.52 3.53
CA ALA A 146 -21.92 -4.49 2.70
C ALA A 146 -22.80 -5.41 3.58
N PRO A 147 -24.13 -5.47 3.36
CA PRO A 147 -25.07 -6.27 4.16
C PRO A 147 -24.86 -7.78 4.05
#